data_AF-A0A5D4RMX8-F1
#
_entry.id   AF-A0A5D4RMX8-F1
#
_cell.length_a   1.000
_cell.length_b   1.000
_cell.length_c   1.000
_cell.angle_alpha   90.00
_cell.angle_beta   90.00
_cell.angle_gamma   90.00
#
_symmetry.space_group_name_H-M   'P 1'
#
loop_
_entity.id
_entity.type
_entity.pdbx_description
1 polymer ?
#
loop_
_entity_poly.entity_id
_entity_poly.type
_entity_poly.pdbx_seq_one_letter_code
_entity_poly.pdbx_strand_id
1 'polypeptide(L)' 'MADLLKLVGNRIRIVRKGKGLIQEDLAEKCGLQYTYIGELERGERNISLLTFK' A
#
# COMPACT_ATOMS: atom_id res chain seq x y z
N MET A 1 -14.98 7.92 -5.22
CA MET A 1 -13.66 8.19 -4.58
C MET A 1 -13.16 7.01 -3.77
N ALA A 2 -13.96 6.42 -2.88
CA ALA A 2 -13.58 5.21 -2.14
C ALA A 2 -13.21 4.01 -3.04
N ASP A 3 -13.85 3.88 -4.20
CA ASP A 3 -13.62 2.74 -5.11
C ASP A 3 -12.24 2.76 -5.77
N LEU A 4 -11.70 3.95 -6.08
CA LEU A 4 -10.37 4.09 -6.67
C LEU A 4 -9.27 3.71 -5.67
N LEU A 5 -9.39 4.16 -4.42
CA LEU A 5 -8.43 3.84 -3.36
C LEU A 5 -8.40 2.33 -3.08
N LYS A 6 -9.57 1.68 -3.02
CA LYS A 6 -9.66 0.23 -2.87
C LYS A 6 -9.08 -0.52 -4.06
N LEU A 7 -9.31 -0.04 -5.29
CA LEU A 7 -8.73 -0.65 -6.50
C LEU A 7 -7.20 -0.61 -6.46
N VAL A 8 -6.63 0.55 -6.13
CA VAL A 8 -5.18 0.74 -6.04
C VAL A 8 -4.59 -0.08 -4.89
N GLY A 9 -5.19 -0.02 -3.70
CA GLY A 9 -4.78 -0.78 -2.53
C GLY A 9 -4.77 -2.29 -2.79
N ASN A 10 -5.82 -2.81 -3.43
CA ASN A 10 -5.88 -4.21 -3.85
C ASN A 10 -4.78 -4.58 -4.85
N ARG A 11 -4.47 -3.71 -5.80
CA ARG A 11 -3.41 -3.98 -6.78
C ARG A 11 -2.03 -4.02 -6.11
N ILE A 12 -1.76 -3.12 -5.17
CA ILE A 12 -0.54 -3.13 -4.36
C ILE A 12 -0.43 -4.44 -3.58
N ARG A 13 -1.53 -4.87 -2.94
CA ARG A 13 -1.59 -6.13 -2.20
C ARG A 13 -1.28 -7.34 -3.07
N ILE A 14 -1.84 -7.39 -4.28
CA ILE A 14 -1.58 -8.46 -5.25
C ILE A 14 -0.10 -8.50 -5.65
N VAL A 15 0.48 -7.34 -6.01
CA VAL A 15 1.90 -7.26 -6.41
C VAL A 15 2.82 -7.62 -5.25
N ARG A 16 2.54 -7.13 -4.04
CA ARG A 16 3.32 -7.44 -2.83
C ARG A 16 3.34 -8.95 -2.57
N LYS A 17 2.16 -9.58 -2.57
CA LYS A 17 2.04 -11.04 -2.38
C LYS A 17 2.69 -11.82 -3.51
N GLY A 18 2.58 -11.37 -4.76
CA GLY A 18 3.24 -11.99 -5.91
C GLY A 18 4.77 -11.96 -5.83
N LYS A 19 5.33 -11.02 -5.05
CA LYS A 19 6.76 -10.94 -4.73
C LYS A 19 7.14 -11.69 -3.43
N GLY A 20 6.20 -12.36 -2.77
CA GLY A 20 6.44 -13.08 -1.50
C GLY A 20 6.69 -12.16 -0.31
N LEU A 21 6.34 -10.88 -0.40
CA LEU A 21 6.63 -9.88 0.63
C LEU A 21 5.51 -9.79 1.69
N ILE A 22 5.88 -9.64 2.96
CA ILE A 22 4.95 -9.20 4.01
C ILE A 22 4.81 -7.67 4.00
N GLN A 23 3.84 -7.11 4.74
CA GLN A 23 3.58 -5.66 4.71
C GLN A 23 4.78 -4.88 5.24
N GLU A 24 5.45 -5.44 6.24
CA GLU A 24 6.68 -4.98 6.86
C GLU A 24 7.82 -4.89 5.84
N ASP A 25 8.02 -5.92 5.00
CA ASP A 25 9.06 -5.89 3.97
C ASP A 25 8.82 -4.79 2.93
N LEU A 26 7.56 -4.60 2.53
CA LEU A 26 7.20 -3.53 1.60
C LEU A 26 7.40 -2.16 2.25
N ALA A 27 7.05 -2.05 3.53
CA ALA A 27 7.20 -0.82 4.31
C ALA A 27 8.67 -0.44 4.44
N GLU A 28 9.54 -1.38 4.78
CA GLU A 28 10.99 -1.19 4.86
C GLU A 28 11.56 -0.73 3.50
N LYS A 29 11.18 -1.41 2.41
CA LYS A 29 11.61 -1.04 1.04
C LYS A 29 11.15 0.34 0.61
N CYS A 30 10.00 0.80 1.12
CA CYS A 30 9.45 2.12 0.82
C CYS A 30 9.85 3.20 1.84
N GLY A 31 10.55 2.85 2.92
CA GLY A 31 10.82 3.77 4.04
C GLY A 31 9.55 4.26 4.76
N LEU A 32 8.50 3.44 4.75
CA LEU A 32 7.19 3.73 5.34
C LEU A 32 6.95 2.87 6.59
N GLN A 33 5.95 3.24 7.38
CA GLN A 33 5.47 2.38 8.45
C GLN A 33 4.60 1.24 7.89
N TYR A 34 4.73 0.04 8.43
CA TYR A 34 3.95 -1.14 8.00
C TYR A 34 2.43 -0.94 8.16
N THR A 35 2.01 -0.22 9.20
CA THR A 35 0.61 0.19 9.43
C THR A 35 0.08 1.02 8.27
N TYR A 36 0.90 1.93 7.72
CA TYR A 36 0.55 2.74 6.56
C TYR A 36 0.36 1.87 5.31
N ILE A 37 1.22 0.86 5.10
CA ILE A 37 1.01 -0.13 4.03
C ILE A 37 -0.31 -0.88 4.21
N GLY A 38 -0.66 -1.26 5.43
CA GLY A 38 -1.94 -1.91 5.73
C GLY A 38 -3.16 -1.01 5.43
N GLU A 39 -3.13 0.24 5.89
CA GLU A 39 -4.17 1.25 5.61
C GLU A 39 -4.30 1.54 4.11
N LEU A 40 -3.17 1.59 3.40
CA LEU A 40 -3.09 1.75 1.95
C LEU A 40 -3.75 0.58 1.21
N GLU A 41 -3.44 -0.65 1.59
CA GLU A 41 -4.02 -1.85 0.98
C GLU A 41 -5.53 -1.98 1.22
N ARG A 42 -6.03 -1.47 2.35
CA ARG A 42 -7.47 -1.43 2.66
C ARG A 42 -8.21 -0.25 2.02
N GLY A 43 -7.48 0.72 1.45
CA GLY A 43 -8.05 1.94 0.90
C GLY A 43 -8.62 2.89 1.97
N GLU A 44 -8.11 2.80 3.20
CA GLU A 44 -8.55 3.59 4.36
C GLU A 44 -7.89 4.97 4.42
N ARG A 45 -6.71 5.13 3.80
CA ARG A 45 -6.06 6.44 3.60
C ARG A 45 -6.16 6.92 2.17
N ASN A 46 -6.40 8.23 2.02
CA ASN A 46 -6.21 8.92 0.76
C ASN A 46 -4.73 8.83 0.37
N ILE A 47 -4.46 8.19 -0.76
CA ILE A 47 -3.15 8.10 -1.41
C ILE A 47 -2.84 9.47 -2.03
N SER A 48 -2.86 10.53 -1.22
CA SER A 48 -2.28 11.79 -1.62
C SER A 48 -0.78 11.54 -1.70
N LEU A 49 -0.35 10.93 -2.81
CA LEU A 49 0.88 11.03 -3.59
C LEU A 49 2.16 11.55 -2.88
N LEU A 50 2.29 11.37 -1.58
CA LEU A 50 3.42 11.80 -0.74
C LEU A 50 4.57 10.81 -0.84
N THR A 51 4.36 9.67 -1.50
CA THR A 51 5.40 8.66 -1.77
C THR A 51 6.11 8.89 -3.11
N PHE A 52 5.60 9.78 -3.99
CA PHE A 52 6.31 10.15 -5.22
C PHE A 52 7.04 11.48 -5.01
N LYS A 53 8.29 11.38 -4.54
CA LYS A 53 9.34 12.35 -4.84
C LYS A 53 10.34 11.71 -5.79
#